data_AF-A0A8K0M1I0-F1
#
_entry.id   AF-A0A8K0M1I0-F1
#
_cell.length_a   1.000
_cell.length_b   1.000
_cell.length_c   1.000
_cell.angle_alpha   90.00
_cell.angle_beta   90.00
_cell.angle_gamma   90.00
#
_symmetry.space_group_name_H-M   'P 1'
#
loop_
_entity.id
_entity.type
_entity.pdbx_description
1 polymer ?
#
loop_
_entity_poly.entity_id
_entity_poly.type
_entity_poly.pdbx_seq_one_letter_code
_entity_poly.pdbx_strand_id
1 'polypeptide(L)'
;MAPGTTIGALPSELVHGIFSRVDEQKTIQQSRFVSQKFNEVASRYLITTTHVRMSSESISKLEEFCNHPVLSKSITNVKIILSCYDANMANNRALYMQDCDTRLFERIEILELNNAGRYDSGEEAEEGIENQLQEVIDNREFAKISEEGFEELIATPFQKLAMRLHAMYKQRCSDQEEVRQDNNHISRICVALCKLSNIRELSFTDEPGSAREELRESDFKNLGFDRTILKHFDFALSPSRWCGSFTTAYSIVPPVEMLGELCSQLGHYGVQPRSITMNLNAPSNLRLIGISSGQQLGLRILVAKATKLKLIVDGWRRKLAENNDRPRDEMLALCSFTQHFFSAPNLESLYIWFVEYPRFYEIPTVSLVDILPLQKSWPQLSDLELRYQPAALSDLRTLVSLQGNTVKSFNCECVWLLNGSWDEAIEAMRGFGSLEKVSVKYPRGERYGSGRGLHIGIPYDEVCCYILKQTDVNPLR
;
A
#
# COMPACT_ATOMS: atom_id res chain seq x y z
N MET A 1 -22.13 -41.53 -36.05
CA MET A 1 -21.81 -40.24 -35.40
C MET A 1 -21.78 -40.50 -33.90
N ALA A 2 -20.63 -40.32 -33.26
CA ALA A 2 -20.53 -40.46 -31.81
C ALA A 2 -21.41 -39.39 -31.13
N PRO A 3 -22.12 -39.72 -30.03
CA PRO A 3 -23.00 -38.77 -29.35
C PRO A 3 -22.17 -37.56 -28.91
N GLY A 4 -22.63 -36.36 -29.30
CA GLY A 4 -21.93 -35.10 -29.06
C GLY A 4 -21.58 -34.96 -27.59
N THR A 5 -20.29 -34.73 -27.32
CA THR A 5 -19.77 -34.51 -25.98
C THR A 5 -20.44 -33.26 -25.42
N THR A 6 -21.37 -33.43 -24.49
CA THR A 6 -22.05 -32.30 -23.84
C THR A 6 -21.05 -31.62 -22.89
N ILE A 7 -21.18 -30.30 -22.71
CA ILE A 7 -20.28 -29.53 -21.83
C ILE A 7 -20.25 -30.07 -20.38
N GLY A 8 -21.30 -30.77 -19.95
CA GLY A 8 -21.38 -31.45 -18.65
C GLY A 8 -20.46 -32.68 -18.52
N ALA A 9 -19.98 -33.24 -19.64
CA ALA A 9 -19.06 -34.39 -19.65
C ALA A 9 -17.57 -33.98 -19.55
N LEU A 10 -17.25 -32.69 -19.55
CA LEU A 10 -15.88 -32.21 -19.36
C LEU A 10 -15.34 -32.65 -17.99
N PRO A 11 -14.08 -33.12 -17.86
CA PRO A 11 -13.42 -33.36 -16.58
C PRO A 11 -13.40 -32.11 -15.68
N SER A 12 -13.44 -32.31 -14.36
CA SER A 12 -13.52 -31.19 -13.39
C SER A 12 -12.24 -30.34 -13.41
N GLU A 13 -11.12 -30.95 -13.77
CA GLU A 13 -9.80 -30.36 -13.94
C GLU A 13 -9.80 -29.35 -15.10
N LEU A 14 -10.46 -29.68 -16.22
CA LEU A 14 -10.58 -28.77 -17.36
C LEU A 14 -11.48 -27.58 -17.02
N VAL A 15 -12.61 -27.81 -16.36
CA VAL A 15 -13.50 -26.73 -15.89
C VAL A 15 -12.78 -25.83 -14.89
N HIS A 16 -11.96 -26.41 -14.00
CA HIS A 16 -11.13 -25.65 -13.06
C HIS A 16 -10.06 -24.81 -13.77
N GLY A 17 -9.41 -25.37 -14.80
CA GLY A 17 -8.43 -24.66 -15.63
C GLY A 17 -9.02 -23.53 -16.48
N ILE A 18 -10.31 -23.60 -16.82
CA ILE A 18 -11.03 -22.50 -17.46
C ILE A 18 -11.26 -21.39 -16.44
N PHE A 19 -11.91 -21.67 -15.31
CA PHE A 19 -12.25 -20.63 -14.33
C PHE A 19 -11.04 -20.00 -13.63
N SER A 20 -9.89 -20.68 -13.59
CA SER A 20 -8.65 -20.07 -13.10
C SER A 20 -8.10 -18.95 -13.99
N ARG A 21 -8.65 -18.77 -15.19
CA ARG A 21 -8.27 -17.74 -16.17
C ARG A 21 -9.41 -16.77 -16.49
N VAL A 22 -10.58 -16.95 -15.87
CA VAL A 22 -11.72 -16.03 -16.06
C VAL A 22 -11.65 -14.99 -14.96
N ASP A 23 -11.37 -13.75 -15.32
CA ASP A 23 -11.28 -12.64 -14.37
C ASP A 23 -12.64 -11.92 -14.18
N GLU A 24 -13.57 -12.11 -15.11
CA GLU A 24 -14.86 -11.42 -15.07
C GLU A 24 -15.85 -12.12 -14.11
N GLN A 25 -16.13 -11.46 -12.98
CA GLN A 25 -17.02 -11.97 -11.95
C GLN A 25 -18.44 -12.28 -12.47
N LYS A 26 -18.96 -11.48 -13.40
CA LYS A 26 -20.28 -11.69 -14.01
C LYS A 26 -20.32 -13.00 -14.81
N THR A 27 -19.26 -13.30 -15.55
CA THR A 27 -19.12 -14.56 -16.30
C THR A 27 -19.05 -15.76 -15.35
N ILE A 28 -18.33 -15.64 -14.23
CA ILE A 28 -18.30 -16.67 -13.18
C ILE A 28 -19.70 -16.88 -12.57
N GLN A 29 -20.42 -15.80 -12.25
CA GLN A 29 -21.77 -15.87 -11.69
C GLN A 29 -22.74 -16.58 -12.64
N GLN A 30 -22.77 -16.17 -13.91
CA GLN A 30 -23.64 -16.76 -14.93
C GLN A 30 -23.32 -18.24 -15.16
N SER A 31 -22.04 -18.58 -15.15
CA SER A 31 -21.57 -19.96 -15.34
C SER A 31 -22.10 -20.92 -14.26
N ARG A 32 -22.35 -20.44 -13.04
CA ARG A 32 -22.89 -21.27 -11.94
C ARG A 32 -24.30 -21.81 -12.22
N PHE A 33 -25.01 -21.23 -13.18
CA PHE A 33 -26.36 -21.67 -13.57
C PHE A 33 -26.37 -22.69 -14.71
N VAL A 34 -25.21 -23.01 -15.31
CA VAL A 34 -25.12 -23.92 -16.47
C VAL A 34 -25.37 -25.38 -16.07
N SER A 35 -24.80 -25.83 -14.95
CA SER A 35 -24.98 -27.19 -14.42
C SER A 35 -24.49 -27.28 -12.97
N GLN A 36 -24.84 -28.35 -12.26
CA GLN A 36 -24.33 -28.60 -10.91
C GLN A 36 -22.79 -28.60 -10.86
N LYS A 37 -22.14 -29.23 -11.85
CA LYS A 37 -20.67 -29.26 -11.96
C LYS A 37 -20.07 -27.87 -12.09
N PHE A 38 -20.64 -27.04 -12.97
CA PHE A 38 -20.20 -25.66 -13.13
C PHE A 38 -20.47 -24.85 -11.87
N ASN A 39 -21.60 -25.07 -11.19
CA ASN A 39 -21.89 -24.45 -9.90
C ASN A 39 -20.80 -24.75 -8.87
N GLU A 40 -20.44 -26.02 -8.69
CA GLU A 40 -19.44 -26.45 -7.72
C GLU A 40 -18.03 -25.90 -8.00
N VAL A 41 -17.62 -25.84 -9.27
CA VAL A 41 -16.30 -25.34 -9.65
C VAL A 41 -16.26 -23.80 -9.68
N ALA A 42 -17.21 -23.15 -10.37
CA ALA A 42 -17.22 -21.70 -10.53
C ALA A 42 -17.47 -20.95 -9.22
N SER A 43 -18.24 -21.54 -8.28
CA SER A 43 -18.45 -20.92 -6.96
C SER A 43 -17.14 -20.70 -6.20
N ARG A 44 -16.09 -21.48 -6.46
CA ARG A 44 -14.75 -21.30 -5.85
C ARG A 44 -13.99 -20.10 -6.40
N TYR A 45 -14.45 -19.50 -7.49
CA TYR A 45 -13.82 -18.35 -8.13
C TYR A 45 -14.64 -17.07 -7.96
N LEU A 46 -15.81 -17.17 -7.34
CA LEU A 46 -16.73 -16.04 -7.19
C LEU A 46 -16.15 -14.92 -6.32
N ILE A 47 -15.49 -15.30 -5.22
CA ILE A 47 -14.81 -14.40 -4.29
C ILE A 47 -13.50 -15.07 -3.88
N THR A 48 -12.41 -14.65 -4.51
CA THR A 48 -11.03 -15.10 -4.20
C THR A 48 -10.28 -14.07 -3.37
N THR A 49 -10.73 -12.81 -3.39
CA THR A 49 -10.13 -11.69 -2.68
C THR A 49 -11.17 -11.00 -1.81
N THR A 50 -10.83 -10.73 -0.55
CA THR A 50 -11.65 -9.92 0.35
C THR A 50 -10.87 -8.72 0.88
N HIS A 51 -11.59 -7.63 1.16
CA HIS A 51 -11.04 -6.39 1.67
C HIS A 51 -11.57 -6.16 3.09
N VAL A 52 -10.67 -5.82 4.01
CA VAL A 52 -10.99 -5.58 5.42
C VAL A 52 -10.63 -4.15 5.75
N ARG A 53 -11.63 -3.32 6.03
CA ARG A 53 -11.47 -1.95 6.55
C ARG A 53 -11.71 -1.95 8.05
N MET A 54 -11.23 -0.92 8.73
CA MET A 54 -11.47 -0.70 10.16
C MET A 54 -12.88 -0.11 10.38
N SER A 55 -13.90 -0.90 10.04
CA SER A 55 -15.31 -0.55 10.22
C SER A 55 -16.13 -1.78 10.64
N SER A 56 -17.21 -1.55 11.38
CA SER A 56 -18.03 -2.64 11.93
C SER A 56 -18.63 -3.50 10.82
N GLU A 57 -19.08 -2.85 9.75
CA GLU A 57 -19.63 -3.52 8.56
C GLU A 57 -18.58 -4.40 7.89
N SER A 58 -17.37 -3.87 7.67
CA SER A 58 -16.34 -4.60 6.94
C SER A 58 -15.83 -5.82 7.70
N ILE A 59 -15.70 -5.74 9.03
CA ILE A 59 -15.27 -6.86 9.87
C ILE A 59 -16.39 -7.91 9.96
N SER A 60 -17.64 -7.50 10.13
CA SER A 60 -18.78 -8.43 10.17
C SER A 60 -18.95 -9.18 8.84
N LYS A 61 -18.73 -8.50 7.71
CA LYS A 61 -18.71 -9.12 6.38
C LYS A 61 -17.56 -10.12 6.20
N LEU A 62 -16.37 -9.82 6.75
CA LEU A 62 -15.27 -10.78 6.79
C LEU A 62 -15.68 -12.04 7.56
N GLU A 63 -16.28 -11.88 8.74
CA GLU A 63 -16.74 -13.00 9.56
C GLU A 63 -17.80 -13.84 8.82
N GLU A 64 -18.74 -13.20 8.12
CA GLU A 64 -19.73 -13.88 7.27
C GLU A 64 -19.05 -14.75 6.20
N PHE A 65 -18.10 -14.17 5.44
CA PHE A 65 -17.36 -14.90 4.42
C PHE A 65 -16.54 -16.05 4.98
N CYS A 66 -15.86 -15.84 6.12
CA CYS A 66 -15.05 -16.87 6.78
C CYS A 66 -15.89 -17.98 7.42
N ASN A 67 -17.15 -17.72 7.77
CA ASN A 67 -18.08 -18.74 8.28
C ASN A 67 -18.84 -19.46 7.15
N HIS A 68 -18.86 -18.91 5.93
CA HIS A 68 -19.55 -19.53 4.82
C HIS A 68 -18.83 -20.81 4.34
N PRO A 69 -19.53 -21.97 4.19
CA PRO A 69 -18.90 -23.27 3.90
C PRO A 69 -18.10 -23.35 2.59
N VAL A 70 -18.50 -22.54 1.60
CA VAL A 70 -17.84 -22.43 0.29
C VAL A 70 -16.81 -21.30 0.24
N LEU A 71 -17.16 -20.08 0.68
CA LEU A 71 -16.31 -18.90 0.51
C LEU A 71 -15.04 -18.94 1.37
N SER A 72 -15.11 -19.51 2.57
CA SER A 72 -13.94 -19.72 3.43
C SER A 72 -12.82 -20.55 2.76
N LYS A 73 -13.19 -21.39 1.79
CA LYS A 73 -12.26 -22.21 1.00
C LYS A 73 -11.84 -21.53 -0.31
N SER A 74 -12.60 -20.56 -0.80
CA SER A 74 -12.31 -19.85 -2.06
C SER A 74 -11.41 -18.65 -1.87
N ILE A 75 -11.48 -17.98 -0.72
CA ILE A 75 -10.67 -16.79 -0.44
C ILE A 75 -9.21 -17.21 -0.31
N THR A 76 -8.38 -16.71 -1.23
CA THR A 76 -6.94 -16.90 -1.23
C THR A 76 -6.19 -15.62 -0.88
N ASN A 77 -6.82 -14.46 -1.09
CA ASN A 77 -6.17 -13.16 -0.91
C ASN A 77 -6.98 -12.30 0.07
N VAL A 78 -6.30 -11.71 1.04
CA VAL A 78 -6.91 -10.80 2.00
C VAL A 78 -6.15 -9.48 1.94
N LYS A 79 -6.89 -8.38 1.73
CA LYS A 79 -6.34 -7.02 1.74
C LYS A 79 -6.87 -6.25 2.92
N ILE A 80 -6.00 -5.97 3.89
CA ILE A 80 -6.29 -5.17 5.06
C ILE A 80 -5.97 -3.70 4.74
N ILE A 81 -7.01 -2.88 4.74
CA ILE A 81 -6.93 -1.46 4.44
C ILE A 81 -6.84 -0.72 5.78
N LEU A 82 -5.69 -0.09 5.99
CA LEU A 82 -5.25 0.63 7.18
C LEU A 82 -5.34 2.14 7.04
N SER A 83 -5.96 2.66 5.97
CA SER A 83 -6.34 4.07 5.90
C SER A 83 -7.30 4.37 7.05
N CYS A 84 -7.21 5.57 7.62
CA CYS A 84 -8.00 5.92 8.80
C CYS A 84 -8.69 7.27 8.66
N TYR A 85 -9.88 7.35 9.24
CA TYR A 85 -10.56 8.63 9.48
C TYR A 85 -9.85 9.37 10.62
N ASP A 86 -9.61 10.67 10.43
CA ASP A 86 -8.89 11.53 11.35
C ASP A 86 -9.86 12.14 12.37
N ALA A 87 -9.66 11.81 13.65
CA ALA A 87 -10.48 12.30 14.75
C ALA A 87 -10.49 13.84 14.84
N ASN A 88 -9.39 14.51 14.47
CA ASN A 88 -9.34 15.96 14.50
C ASN A 88 -10.22 16.57 13.41
N MET A 89 -10.23 15.99 12.20
CA MET A 89 -11.14 16.43 11.13
C MET A 89 -12.60 16.13 11.48
N ALA A 90 -12.87 14.95 12.06
CA ALA A 90 -14.22 14.58 12.48
C ALA A 90 -14.79 15.55 13.54
N ASN A 91 -13.95 16.03 14.45
CA ASN A 91 -14.36 16.91 15.55
C ASN A 91 -14.20 18.41 15.24
N ASN A 92 -13.39 18.78 14.24
CA ASN A 92 -13.18 20.16 13.83
C ASN A 92 -13.67 20.36 12.38
N ARG A 93 -14.87 20.93 12.25
CA ARG A 93 -15.49 21.23 10.96
C ARG A 93 -14.62 22.14 10.09
N ALA A 94 -14.01 23.18 10.67
CA ALA A 94 -13.17 24.11 9.92
C ALA A 94 -11.96 23.39 9.29
N LEU A 95 -11.32 22.52 10.06
CA LEU A 95 -10.19 21.73 9.60
C LEU A 95 -10.57 20.76 8.48
N TYR A 96 -11.73 20.11 8.60
CA TYR A 96 -12.28 19.23 7.56
C TYR A 96 -12.62 20.00 6.28
N MET A 97 -13.26 21.18 6.39
CA MET A 97 -13.58 22.02 5.23
C MET A 97 -12.32 22.50 4.51
N GLN A 98 -11.28 22.90 5.26
CA GLN A 98 -9.99 23.29 4.69
C GLN A 98 -9.32 22.13 3.93
N ASP A 99 -9.39 20.90 4.46
CA ASP A 99 -8.88 19.71 3.75
C ASP A 99 -9.68 19.44 2.47
N CYS A 100 -11.00 19.61 2.52
CA CYS A 100 -11.86 19.43 1.36
C CYS A 100 -11.59 20.47 0.27
N ASP A 101 -11.43 21.75 0.64
CA ASP A 101 -11.06 22.81 -0.30
C ASP A 101 -9.72 22.53 -0.97
N THR A 102 -8.72 22.10 -0.20
CA THR A 102 -7.39 21.76 -0.73
C THR A 102 -7.47 20.63 -1.76
N ARG A 103 -8.21 19.55 -1.45
CA ARG A 103 -8.39 18.42 -2.37
C ARG A 103 -9.26 18.74 -3.58
N LEU A 104 -10.24 19.63 -3.42
CA LEU A 104 -11.05 20.12 -4.54
C LEU A 104 -10.19 20.94 -5.50
N PHE A 105 -9.32 21.81 -4.98
CA PHE A 105 -8.36 22.56 -5.76
C PHE A 105 -7.42 21.65 -6.54
N GLU A 106 -6.78 20.66 -5.88
CA GLU A 106 -5.96 19.64 -6.55
C GLU A 106 -6.74 18.87 -7.63
N ARG A 107 -8.04 18.63 -7.40
CA ARG A 107 -8.91 17.95 -8.36
C ARG A 107 -9.17 18.82 -9.60
N ILE A 108 -9.38 20.13 -9.43
CA ILE A 108 -9.56 21.07 -10.54
C ILE A 108 -8.28 21.13 -11.37
N GLU A 109 -7.11 21.29 -10.75
CA GLU A 109 -5.82 21.29 -11.47
C GLU A 109 -5.63 20.03 -12.34
N ILE A 110 -6.01 18.86 -11.82
CA ILE A 110 -5.95 17.60 -12.58
C ILE A 110 -6.92 17.61 -13.77
N LEU A 111 -8.11 18.20 -13.64
CA LEU A 111 -9.08 18.29 -14.74
C LEU A 111 -8.57 19.24 -15.83
N GLU A 112 -8.05 20.41 -15.44
CA GLU A 112 -7.47 21.39 -16.36
C GLU A 112 -6.30 20.79 -17.16
N LEU A 113 -5.40 20.05 -16.50
CA LEU A 113 -4.29 19.36 -17.15
C LEU A 113 -4.77 18.28 -18.14
N ASN A 114 -5.82 17.53 -17.78
CA ASN A 114 -6.39 16.52 -18.67
C ASN A 114 -7.12 17.15 -19.86
N ASN A 115 -7.82 18.27 -19.66
CA ASN A 115 -8.53 18.99 -20.71
C ASN A 115 -7.56 19.68 -21.67
N ALA A 116 -6.45 20.25 -21.18
CA ALA A 116 -5.37 20.77 -22.03
C ALA A 116 -4.80 19.69 -22.98
N GLY A 117 -4.78 18.42 -22.56
CA GLY A 117 -4.39 17.29 -23.40
C GLY A 117 -5.46 16.80 -24.38
N ARG A 118 -6.74 17.15 -24.18
CA ARG A 118 -7.90 16.72 -25.01
C ARG A 118 -8.29 17.69 -26.11
N TYR A 119 -7.83 18.95 -26.05
CA TYR A 119 -8.01 19.91 -27.16
C TYR A 119 -7.40 19.41 -28.49
N ASP A 120 -6.42 18.49 -28.44
CA ASP A 120 -5.83 17.86 -29.63
C ASP A 120 -6.68 16.69 -30.20
N SER A 121 -7.64 16.15 -29.45
CA SER A 121 -8.43 14.97 -29.84
C SER A 121 -9.90 15.26 -30.21
N GLY A 122 -10.37 16.49 -30.04
CA GLY A 122 -11.71 16.92 -30.46
C GLY A 122 -12.89 16.29 -29.69
N GLU A 123 -12.64 15.78 -28.47
CA GLU A 123 -13.72 15.33 -27.56
C GLU A 123 -14.28 16.53 -26.78
N GLU A 124 -15.60 16.71 -26.76
CA GLU A 124 -16.26 17.77 -25.99
C GLU A 124 -15.94 17.63 -24.49
N ALA A 125 -15.33 18.67 -23.93
CA ALA A 125 -14.83 18.70 -22.55
C ALA A 125 -15.96 18.85 -21.51
N GLU A 126 -15.70 18.42 -20.27
CA GLU A 126 -16.52 18.69 -19.09
C GLU A 126 -16.41 20.18 -18.64
N GLU A 127 -16.32 21.13 -19.57
CA GLU A 127 -15.99 22.55 -19.35
C GLU A 127 -17.02 23.27 -18.45
N GLY A 128 -18.28 22.82 -18.48
CA GLY A 128 -19.33 23.33 -17.59
C GLY A 128 -19.15 22.92 -16.12
N ILE A 129 -18.53 21.76 -15.85
CA ILE A 129 -18.32 21.25 -14.49
C ILE A 129 -17.13 21.96 -13.84
N GLU A 130 -16.05 22.20 -14.59
CA GLU A 130 -14.87 22.92 -14.08
C GLU A 130 -15.24 24.31 -13.57
N ASN A 131 -16.00 25.07 -14.36
CA ASN A 131 -16.48 26.39 -13.95
C ASN A 131 -17.34 26.32 -12.68
N GLN A 132 -18.24 25.34 -12.56
CA GLN A 132 -19.03 25.14 -11.34
C GLN A 132 -18.17 24.81 -10.11
N LEU A 133 -17.15 23.96 -10.26
CA LEU A 133 -16.25 23.61 -9.16
C LEU A 133 -15.33 24.79 -8.79
N GLN A 134 -14.90 25.58 -9.77
CA GLN A 134 -14.11 26.79 -9.54
C GLN A 134 -14.93 27.84 -8.78
N GLU A 135 -16.21 28.01 -9.13
CA GLU A 135 -17.12 28.90 -8.38
C GLU A 135 -17.27 28.47 -6.91
N VAL A 136 -17.24 27.17 -6.60
CA VAL A 136 -17.26 26.68 -5.19
C VAL A 136 -16.03 27.17 -4.42
N ILE A 137 -14.85 27.11 -5.04
CA ILE A 137 -13.58 27.58 -4.46
C ILE A 137 -13.57 29.10 -4.33
N ASP A 138 -13.90 29.82 -5.40
CA ASP A 138 -13.84 31.29 -5.46
C ASP A 138 -14.82 31.93 -4.48
N ASN A 139 -16.01 31.35 -4.35
CA ASN A 139 -17.01 31.79 -3.37
C ASN A 139 -16.71 31.30 -1.95
N ARG A 140 -15.63 30.53 -1.74
CA ARG A 140 -15.23 29.95 -0.45
C ARG A 140 -16.38 29.21 0.22
N GLU A 141 -17.15 28.45 -0.56
CA GLU A 141 -18.40 27.82 -0.12
C GLU A 141 -18.19 26.95 1.12
N PHE A 142 -17.09 26.21 1.22
CA PHE A 142 -16.84 25.33 2.36
C PHE A 142 -16.29 26.08 3.57
N ALA A 143 -15.37 27.04 3.37
CA ALA A 143 -14.82 27.84 4.46
C ALA A 143 -15.90 28.65 5.21
N LYS A 144 -16.87 29.23 4.49
CA LYS A 144 -18.00 30.01 5.06
C LYS A 144 -18.84 29.23 6.07
N ILE A 145 -18.93 27.91 5.94
CA ILE A 145 -19.66 27.04 6.87
C ILE A 145 -19.07 27.09 8.28
N SER A 146 -17.80 27.48 8.41
CA SER A 146 -17.07 27.52 9.67
C SER A 146 -16.91 28.95 10.23
N GLU A 147 -17.47 29.96 9.57
CA GLU A 147 -17.42 31.36 10.00
C GLU A 147 -18.50 31.66 11.06
N GLU A 148 -18.23 32.62 11.95
CA GLU A 148 -19.20 33.08 12.94
C GLU A 148 -20.40 33.76 12.24
N GLY A 149 -21.62 33.38 12.62
CA GLY A 149 -22.85 33.91 12.01
C GLY A 149 -23.36 33.14 10.79
N PHE A 150 -22.78 31.97 10.47
CA PHE A 150 -23.32 31.08 9.44
C PHE A 150 -24.75 30.60 9.79
N GLU A 151 -25.70 30.83 8.87
CA GLU A 151 -27.09 30.41 9.01
C GLU A 151 -27.42 29.23 8.06
N GLU A 152 -27.67 28.06 8.64
CA GLU A 152 -27.93 26.82 7.88
C GLU A 152 -29.20 26.90 7.00
N LEU A 153 -30.19 27.72 7.38
CA LEU A 153 -31.46 27.87 6.66
C LEU A 153 -31.28 28.46 5.26
N ILE A 154 -30.34 29.40 5.11
CA ILE A 154 -30.05 30.08 3.84
C ILE A 154 -28.84 29.47 3.11
N ALA A 155 -28.33 28.34 3.59
CA ALA A 155 -27.16 27.69 3.00
C ALA A 155 -27.39 27.22 1.56
N THR A 156 -26.37 27.41 0.72
CA THR A 156 -26.34 26.97 -0.68
C THR A 156 -26.40 25.44 -0.80
N PRO A 157 -26.73 24.87 -1.97
CA PRO A 157 -26.67 23.43 -2.18
C PRO A 157 -25.29 22.83 -1.88
N PHE A 158 -24.19 23.50 -2.25
CA PHE A 158 -22.83 23.05 -1.97
C PHE A 158 -22.47 23.12 -0.49
N GLN A 159 -22.93 24.14 0.24
CA GLN A 159 -22.77 24.20 1.69
C GLN A 159 -23.51 23.06 2.39
N LYS A 160 -24.74 22.76 1.96
CA LYS A 160 -25.53 21.63 2.46
C LYS A 160 -24.88 20.28 2.14
N LEU A 161 -24.30 20.15 0.95
CA LEU A 161 -23.49 18.98 0.57
C LEU A 161 -22.31 18.81 1.54
N ALA A 162 -21.51 19.85 1.74
CA ALA A 162 -20.35 19.81 2.62
C ALA A 162 -20.70 19.48 4.09
N MET A 163 -21.76 20.08 4.64
CA MET A 163 -22.24 19.73 5.99
C MET A 163 -22.64 18.26 6.11
N ARG A 164 -23.33 17.72 5.09
CA ARG A 164 -23.70 16.30 5.06
C ARG A 164 -22.49 15.39 4.93
N LEU A 165 -21.52 15.75 4.10
CA LEU A 165 -20.26 15.01 3.96
C LEU A 165 -19.50 14.98 5.29
N HIS A 166 -19.41 16.11 6.01
CA HIS A 166 -18.79 16.15 7.34
C HIS A 166 -19.53 15.26 8.35
N ALA A 167 -20.87 15.27 8.35
CA ALA A 167 -21.66 14.40 9.22
C ALA A 167 -21.41 12.90 8.91
N MET A 168 -21.36 12.52 7.63
CA MET A 168 -21.02 11.16 7.20
C MET A 168 -19.58 10.78 7.58
N TYR A 169 -18.61 11.68 7.40
CA TYR A 169 -17.22 11.48 7.80
C TYR A 169 -17.12 11.25 9.32
N LYS A 170 -17.79 12.09 10.11
CA LYS A 170 -17.83 11.96 11.58
C LYS A 170 -18.42 10.63 12.02
N GLN A 171 -19.52 10.19 11.39
CA GLN A 171 -20.11 8.88 11.67
C GLN A 171 -19.13 7.73 11.42
N ARG A 172 -18.39 7.78 10.29
CA ARG A 172 -17.40 6.75 9.94
C ARG A 172 -16.19 6.76 10.87
N CYS A 173 -15.75 7.95 11.29
CA CYS A 173 -14.70 8.09 12.30
C CYS A 173 -15.14 7.47 13.63
N SER A 174 -16.37 7.73 14.06
CA SER A 174 -16.94 7.13 15.27
C SER A 174 -17.01 5.61 15.20
N ASP A 175 -17.48 5.04 14.09
CA ASP A 175 -17.52 3.58 13.89
C ASP A 175 -16.10 2.97 13.94
N GLN A 176 -15.13 3.62 13.29
CA GLN A 176 -13.73 3.19 13.34
C GLN A 176 -13.16 3.22 14.76
N GLU A 177 -13.42 4.28 15.53
CA GLU A 177 -12.97 4.40 16.92
C GLU A 177 -13.61 3.35 17.83
N GLU A 178 -14.91 3.10 17.68
CA GLU A 178 -15.63 2.05 18.42
C GLU A 178 -15.06 0.67 18.12
N VAL A 179 -14.78 0.36 16.85
CA VAL A 179 -14.14 -0.89 16.44
C VAL A 179 -12.74 -1.02 17.00
N ARG A 180 -11.98 0.08 17.02
CA ARG A 180 -10.60 0.11 17.54
C ARG A 180 -10.54 0.04 19.06
N GLN A 181 -11.62 0.37 19.75
CA GLN A 181 -11.70 0.30 21.19
C GLN A 181 -11.31 -1.09 21.71
N ASP A 182 -10.46 -1.10 22.73
CA ASP A 182 -9.94 -2.30 23.40
C ASP A 182 -9.22 -3.33 22.50
N ASN A 183 -8.88 -2.95 21.25
CA ASN A 183 -8.25 -3.83 20.26
C ASN A 183 -9.03 -5.13 19.93
N ASN A 184 -10.31 -5.22 20.28
CA ASN A 184 -11.12 -6.43 20.04
C ASN A 184 -11.23 -6.80 18.55
N HIS A 185 -11.21 -5.80 17.67
CA HIS A 185 -11.18 -6.00 16.22
C HIS A 185 -10.01 -6.88 15.75
N ILE A 186 -8.84 -6.79 16.40
CA ILE A 186 -7.67 -7.61 16.06
C ILE A 186 -7.99 -9.09 16.27
N SER A 187 -8.55 -9.42 17.43
CA SER A 187 -8.93 -10.81 17.75
C SER A 187 -10.03 -11.32 16.82
N ARG A 188 -11.03 -10.49 16.49
CA ARG A 188 -12.07 -10.82 15.50
C ARG A 188 -11.48 -11.14 14.13
N ILE A 189 -10.57 -10.30 13.64
CA ILE A 189 -9.86 -10.52 12.37
C ILE A 189 -9.06 -11.82 12.44
N CYS A 190 -8.30 -12.08 13.51
CA CYS A 190 -7.52 -13.31 13.67
C CYS A 190 -8.39 -14.57 13.64
N VAL A 191 -9.51 -14.56 14.39
CA VAL A 191 -10.49 -15.67 14.44
C VAL A 191 -11.14 -15.89 13.08
N ALA A 192 -11.41 -14.83 12.32
CA ALA A 192 -11.96 -14.96 10.98
C ALA A 192 -10.91 -15.54 10.01
N LEU A 193 -9.69 -15.00 10.01
CA LEU A 193 -8.64 -15.39 9.08
C LEU A 193 -8.10 -16.81 9.33
N CYS A 194 -8.12 -17.31 10.57
CA CYS A 194 -7.69 -18.69 10.85
C CYS A 194 -8.61 -19.75 10.23
N LYS A 195 -9.85 -19.39 9.86
CA LYS A 195 -10.80 -20.27 9.17
C LYS A 195 -10.53 -20.39 7.66
N LEU A 196 -9.68 -19.53 7.11
CA LEU A 196 -9.34 -19.53 5.69
C LEU A 196 -8.27 -20.59 5.40
N SER A 197 -8.69 -21.77 4.96
CA SER A 197 -7.75 -22.89 4.74
C SER A 197 -6.78 -22.69 3.57
N ASN A 198 -7.08 -21.75 2.66
CA ASN A 198 -6.36 -21.55 1.41
C ASN A 198 -5.75 -20.15 1.26
N ILE A 199 -5.58 -19.41 2.37
CA ILE A 199 -4.94 -18.08 2.30
C ILE A 199 -3.51 -18.20 1.75
N ARG A 200 -3.27 -17.53 0.63
CA ARG A 200 -1.98 -17.48 -0.08
C ARG A 200 -1.32 -16.13 0.07
N GLU A 201 -2.12 -15.06 0.01
CA GLU A 201 -1.63 -13.69 0.07
C GLU A 201 -2.35 -12.88 1.15
N LEU A 202 -1.54 -12.19 1.95
CA LEU A 202 -2.00 -11.19 2.89
C LEU A 202 -1.37 -9.85 2.52
N SER A 203 -2.19 -8.84 2.25
CA SER A 203 -1.73 -7.51 1.89
C SER A 203 -2.21 -6.46 2.87
N PHE A 204 -1.36 -5.51 3.20
CA PHE A 204 -1.65 -4.36 4.04
C PHE A 204 -1.44 -3.10 3.22
N THR A 205 -2.37 -2.16 3.29
CA THR A 205 -2.16 -0.85 2.68
C THR A 205 -2.88 0.25 3.44
N ASP A 206 -2.27 1.42 3.55
CA ASP A 206 -2.94 2.62 4.05
C ASP A 206 -3.49 3.50 2.92
N GLU A 207 -3.47 3.01 1.68
CA GLU A 207 -4.18 3.66 0.60
C GLU A 207 -5.68 3.36 0.72
N PRO A 208 -6.56 4.38 0.56
CA PRO A 208 -8.01 4.21 0.65
C PRO A 208 -8.61 3.24 -0.40
N GLY A 209 -7.81 2.78 -1.37
CA GLY A 209 -8.17 1.85 -2.42
C GLY A 209 -8.80 2.53 -3.64
N SER A 210 -8.85 1.81 -4.77
CA SER A 210 -9.48 2.28 -6.01
C SER A 210 -11.00 2.25 -5.98
N ALA A 211 -11.59 1.42 -5.12
CA ALA A 211 -12.99 1.49 -4.75
C ALA A 211 -13.18 2.67 -3.77
N ARG A 212 -13.02 3.89 -4.30
CA ARG A 212 -13.56 5.09 -3.64
C ARG A 212 -15.03 4.80 -3.39
N GLU A 213 -15.46 4.96 -2.15
CA GLU A 213 -16.88 4.85 -1.87
C GLU A 213 -17.58 6.00 -2.58
N GLU A 214 -18.26 5.65 -3.66
CA GLU A 214 -18.97 6.62 -4.48
C GLU A 214 -20.12 7.20 -3.68
N LEU A 215 -20.23 8.52 -3.69
CA LEU A 215 -21.40 9.22 -3.16
C LEU A 215 -22.64 8.74 -3.93
N ARG A 216 -23.62 8.21 -3.20
CA ARG A 216 -24.86 7.73 -3.80
C ARG A 216 -25.79 8.91 -4.06
N GLU A 217 -26.29 9.02 -5.29
CA GLU A 217 -27.27 10.07 -5.66
C GLU A 217 -28.49 10.06 -4.74
N SER A 218 -28.92 8.88 -4.28
CA SER A 218 -30.05 8.73 -3.34
C SER A 218 -29.85 9.51 -2.05
N ASP A 219 -28.59 9.65 -1.61
CA ASP A 219 -28.28 10.41 -0.40
C ASP A 219 -28.48 11.91 -0.69
N PHE A 220 -28.10 12.41 -1.86
CA PHE A 220 -28.10 13.86 -2.16
C PHE A 220 -29.25 14.32 -3.06
N LYS A 221 -30.28 13.49 -3.26
CA LYS A 221 -31.40 13.77 -4.18
C LYS A 221 -32.12 15.09 -3.90
N ASN A 222 -32.19 15.50 -2.63
CA ASN A 222 -32.81 16.76 -2.20
C ASN A 222 -31.97 18.01 -2.51
N LEU A 223 -30.70 17.85 -2.90
CA LEU A 223 -29.79 18.94 -3.24
C LEU A 223 -29.67 19.15 -4.76
N GLY A 224 -30.25 18.25 -5.58
CA GLY A 224 -30.22 18.36 -7.04
C GLY A 224 -28.90 17.92 -7.69
N PHE A 225 -28.00 17.26 -6.96
CA PHE A 225 -26.75 16.73 -7.52
C PHE A 225 -26.94 15.33 -8.09
N ASP A 226 -26.41 15.09 -9.28
CA ASP A 226 -26.28 13.78 -9.91
C ASP A 226 -24.84 13.25 -9.82
N ARG A 227 -24.58 12.07 -10.39
CA ARG A 227 -23.23 11.48 -10.39
C ARG A 227 -22.19 12.32 -11.13
N THR A 228 -22.59 13.16 -12.09
CA THR A 228 -21.64 13.98 -12.87
C THR A 228 -20.93 14.98 -11.98
N ILE A 229 -21.65 15.56 -10.99
CA ILE A 229 -21.07 16.48 -10.01
C ILE A 229 -20.51 15.72 -8.80
N LEU A 230 -21.26 14.76 -8.25
CA LEU A 230 -20.89 14.07 -6.99
C LEU A 230 -19.54 13.35 -7.08
N LYS A 231 -19.15 12.82 -8.25
CA LYS A 231 -17.85 12.15 -8.45
C LYS A 231 -16.65 13.04 -8.11
N HIS A 232 -16.81 14.36 -8.21
CA HIS A 232 -15.76 15.31 -7.86
C HIS A 232 -15.61 15.48 -6.35
N PHE A 233 -16.59 15.05 -5.54
CA PHE A 233 -16.58 15.14 -4.08
C PHE A 233 -16.37 13.78 -3.38
N ASP A 234 -16.22 12.67 -4.11
CA ASP A 234 -15.95 11.34 -3.51
C ASP A 234 -14.69 11.34 -2.61
N PHE A 235 -13.75 12.27 -2.85
CA PHE A 235 -12.57 12.42 -1.99
C PHE A 235 -12.92 12.86 -0.56
N ALA A 236 -14.05 13.56 -0.37
CA ALA A 236 -14.42 14.17 0.91
C ALA A 236 -14.77 13.13 1.98
N LEU A 237 -15.19 11.93 1.56
CA LEU A 237 -15.39 10.78 2.44
C LEU A 237 -14.22 9.81 2.45
N SER A 238 -13.14 10.09 1.71
CA SER A 238 -12.00 9.20 1.65
C SER A 238 -11.17 9.30 2.93
N PRO A 239 -10.86 8.17 3.59
CA PRO A 239 -9.99 8.18 4.77
C PRO A 239 -8.58 8.62 4.40
N SER A 240 -7.83 9.06 5.41
CA SER A 240 -6.47 9.56 5.28
C SER A 240 -5.44 8.41 5.28
N ARG A 241 -4.33 8.64 4.57
CA ARG A 241 -3.10 7.83 4.68
C ARG A 241 -2.41 8.10 6.02
N TRP A 242 -1.46 7.27 6.41
CA TRP A 242 -0.75 7.40 7.70
C TRP A 242 0.08 8.68 7.84
N CYS A 243 0.53 9.25 6.73
CA CYS A 243 1.22 10.54 6.71
C CYS A 243 0.27 11.75 6.89
N GLY A 244 -1.05 11.51 6.98
CA GLY A 244 -2.06 12.56 7.06
C GLY A 244 -2.16 13.44 5.81
N SER A 245 -3.02 14.45 5.89
CA SER A 245 -3.07 15.51 4.89
C SER A 245 -2.07 16.62 5.24
N PHE A 246 -2.08 17.71 4.45
CA PHE A 246 -1.29 18.89 4.81
C PHE A 246 -1.70 19.47 6.17
N THR A 247 -2.98 19.40 6.51
CA THR A 247 -3.53 20.02 7.73
C THR A 247 -3.39 19.13 8.97
N THR A 248 -3.25 17.80 8.82
CA THR A 248 -3.27 16.88 9.97
C THR A 248 -2.06 15.98 10.13
N ALA A 249 -0.98 16.22 9.38
CA ALA A 249 0.22 15.38 9.39
C ALA A 249 0.75 15.06 10.82
N TYR A 250 0.65 15.98 11.79
CA TYR A 250 1.16 15.74 13.16
C TYR A 250 0.13 15.19 14.14
N SER A 251 -1.15 15.34 13.84
CA SER A 251 -2.22 15.03 14.77
C SER A 251 -2.95 13.73 14.42
N ILE A 252 -2.74 13.21 13.21
CA ILE A 252 -3.29 11.93 12.79
C ILE A 252 -2.71 10.79 13.63
N VAL A 253 -3.59 9.88 14.06
CA VAL A 253 -3.24 8.68 14.84
C VAL A 253 -3.52 7.44 13.99
N PRO A 254 -2.55 7.00 13.16
CA PRO A 254 -2.72 5.83 12.30
C PRO A 254 -2.84 4.53 13.12
N PRO A 255 -3.50 3.49 12.58
CA PRO A 255 -3.66 2.18 13.22
C PRO A 255 -2.37 1.35 13.17
N VAL A 256 -1.29 1.86 13.75
CA VAL A 256 0.04 1.24 13.77
C VAL A 256 0.09 -0.04 14.60
N GLU A 257 -0.85 -0.21 15.54
CA GLU A 257 -1.06 -1.45 16.28
C GLU A 257 -1.26 -2.67 15.35
N MET A 258 -1.73 -2.44 14.12
CA MET A 258 -1.97 -3.49 13.13
C MET A 258 -0.68 -4.13 12.59
N LEU A 259 0.47 -3.48 12.73
CA LEU A 259 1.76 -4.07 12.34
C LEU A 259 2.31 -4.98 13.43
N GLY A 260 2.35 -4.50 14.67
CA GLY A 260 2.88 -5.28 15.79
C GLY A 260 1.91 -6.34 16.28
N GLU A 261 0.72 -5.90 16.70
CA GLU A 261 -0.22 -6.74 17.44
C GLU A 261 -0.96 -7.72 16.53
N LEU A 262 -1.58 -7.22 15.45
CA LEU A 262 -2.31 -8.10 14.52
C LEU A 262 -1.36 -9.11 13.87
N CYS A 263 -0.20 -8.70 13.34
CA CYS A 263 0.71 -9.65 12.69
C CYS A 263 1.23 -10.70 13.68
N SER A 264 1.48 -10.31 14.93
CA SER A 264 1.84 -11.25 15.99
C SER A 264 0.73 -12.26 16.26
N GLN A 265 -0.49 -11.78 16.50
CA GLN A 265 -1.64 -12.65 16.79
C GLN A 265 -1.95 -13.58 15.61
N LEU A 266 -1.89 -13.10 14.37
CA LEU A 266 -2.09 -13.95 13.19
C LEU A 266 -1.11 -15.13 13.17
N GLY A 267 0.16 -14.91 13.51
CA GLY A 267 1.14 -15.99 13.67
C GLY A 267 0.70 -17.01 14.73
N HIS A 268 0.26 -16.56 15.90
CA HIS A 268 -0.23 -17.44 16.97
C HIS A 268 -1.52 -18.20 16.62
N TYR A 269 -2.38 -17.61 15.79
CA TYR A 269 -3.59 -18.26 15.26
C TYR A 269 -3.29 -19.21 14.09
N GLY A 270 -2.02 -19.41 13.73
CA GLY A 270 -1.60 -20.35 12.68
C GLY A 270 -1.81 -19.83 11.26
N VAL A 271 -2.08 -18.54 11.07
CA VAL A 271 -2.19 -17.93 9.74
C VAL A 271 -0.77 -17.77 9.18
N GLN A 272 -0.49 -18.47 8.07
CA GLN A 272 0.85 -18.54 7.47
C GLN A 272 0.77 -18.45 5.94
N PRO A 273 0.50 -17.25 5.38
CA PRO A 273 0.41 -17.06 3.93
C PRO A 273 1.78 -17.24 3.26
N ARG A 274 1.77 -17.51 1.95
CA ARG A 274 3.00 -17.62 1.14
C ARG A 274 3.55 -16.25 0.71
N SER A 275 2.68 -15.26 0.56
CA SER A 275 3.03 -13.90 0.16
C SER A 275 2.49 -12.91 1.18
N ILE A 276 3.35 -12.00 1.67
CA ILE A 276 2.91 -10.87 2.47
C ILE A 276 3.44 -9.57 1.86
N THR A 277 2.51 -8.67 1.56
CA THR A 277 2.83 -7.36 0.96
C THR A 277 2.33 -6.24 1.88
N MET A 278 3.19 -5.28 2.18
CA MET A 278 2.83 -4.08 2.93
C MET A 278 3.16 -2.86 2.06
N ASN A 279 2.17 -2.00 1.80
CA ASN A 279 2.35 -0.72 1.11
C ASN A 279 1.77 0.41 1.95
N LEU A 280 2.63 1.06 2.73
CA LEU A 280 2.26 1.97 3.80
C LEU A 280 2.95 3.31 3.62
N ASN A 281 2.36 4.40 4.15
CA ASN A 281 3.08 5.65 4.31
C ASN A 281 3.76 5.70 5.69
N ALA A 282 4.92 6.35 5.78
CA ALA A 282 5.60 6.58 7.03
C ALA A 282 4.76 7.51 7.92
N PRO A 283 4.33 7.09 9.12
CA PRO A 283 3.69 7.99 10.06
C PRO A 283 4.67 9.09 10.48
N SER A 284 4.13 10.21 10.98
CA SER A 284 4.96 11.32 11.45
C SER A 284 5.89 10.93 12.60
N ASN A 285 5.47 9.97 13.43
CA ASN A 285 6.27 9.37 14.50
C ASN A 285 6.43 7.86 14.29
N LEU A 286 7.61 7.43 13.84
CA LEU A 286 7.90 6.00 13.60
C LEU A 286 8.06 5.18 14.87
N ARG A 287 8.26 5.82 16.05
CA ARG A 287 8.42 5.12 17.33
C ARG A 287 7.23 4.21 17.64
N LEU A 288 6.04 4.57 17.16
CA LEU A 288 4.81 3.82 17.37
C LEU A 288 4.75 2.49 16.59
N ILE A 289 5.65 2.28 15.61
CA ILE A 289 5.78 1.01 14.89
C ILE A 289 6.63 0.00 15.68
N GLY A 290 7.38 0.46 16.69
CA GLY A 290 8.25 -0.41 17.49
C GLY A 290 7.50 -1.59 18.08
N ILE A 291 8.08 -2.78 17.99
CA ILE A 291 7.44 -4.03 18.44
C ILE A 291 8.14 -4.65 19.65
N SER A 292 7.34 -5.19 20.57
CA SER A 292 7.80 -5.91 21.76
C SER A 292 8.39 -7.29 21.41
N SER A 293 9.16 -7.89 22.31
CA SER A 293 9.75 -9.23 22.11
C SER A 293 8.71 -10.33 21.87
N GLY A 294 7.52 -10.21 22.47
CA GLY A 294 6.40 -11.12 22.21
C GLY A 294 5.87 -10.98 20.78
N GLN A 295 5.68 -9.73 20.33
CA GLN A 295 5.25 -9.43 18.96
C GLN A 295 6.28 -9.86 17.91
N GLN A 296 7.57 -9.71 18.22
CA GLN A 296 8.67 -10.21 17.38
C GLN A 296 8.58 -11.74 17.18
N LEU A 297 8.21 -12.50 18.22
CA LEU A 297 8.03 -13.95 18.08
C LEU A 297 6.82 -14.28 17.20
N GLY A 298 5.66 -13.67 17.46
CA GLY A 298 4.46 -13.90 16.65
C GLY A 298 4.66 -13.54 15.18
N LEU A 299 5.31 -12.42 14.89
CA LEU A 299 5.64 -12.00 13.54
C LEU A 299 6.55 -13.02 12.81
N ARG A 300 7.54 -13.58 13.51
CA ARG A 300 8.38 -14.67 12.95
C ARG A 300 7.57 -15.92 12.61
N ILE A 301 6.57 -16.25 13.43
CA ILE A 301 5.67 -17.39 13.18
C ILE A 301 4.79 -17.12 11.95
N LEU A 302 4.26 -15.90 11.81
CA LEU A 302 3.46 -15.48 10.66
C LEU A 302 4.23 -15.65 9.35
N VAL A 303 5.48 -15.18 9.29
CA VAL A 303 6.29 -15.20 8.06
C VAL A 303 7.01 -16.53 7.82
N ALA A 304 6.92 -17.51 8.72
CA ALA A 304 7.74 -18.73 8.68
C ALA A 304 7.61 -19.56 7.38
N LYS A 305 6.44 -19.49 6.71
CA LYS A 305 6.16 -20.16 5.42
C LYS A 305 6.10 -19.21 4.23
N ALA A 306 6.40 -17.92 4.43
CA ALA A 306 6.41 -16.96 3.35
C ALA A 306 7.58 -17.26 2.39
N THR A 307 7.27 -17.28 1.10
CA THR A 307 8.27 -17.32 0.01
C THR A 307 8.45 -15.95 -0.62
N LYS A 308 7.46 -15.05 -0.48
CA LYS A 308 7.52 -13.68 -1.00
C LYS A 308 7.18 -12.68 0.10
N LEU A 309 8.08 -11.73 0.34
CA LEU A 309 7.84 -10.62 1.25
C LEU A 309 8.15 -9.30 0.57
N LYS A 310 7.22 -8.35 0.70
CA LYS A 310 7.34 -7.01 0.15
C LYS A 310 6.95 -5.96 1.18
N LEU A 311 7.82 -5.00 1.42
CA LEU A 311 7.55 -3.83 2.23
C LEU A 311 7.86 -2.56 1.42
N ILE A 312 6.84 -1.76 1.20
CA ILE A 312 6.95 -0.41 0.68
C ILE A 312 6.55 0.54 1.81
N VAL A 313 7.46 1.47 2.11
CA VAL A 313 7.20 2.62 2.97
C VAL A 313 7.43 3.88 2.13
N ASP A 314 6.38 4.65 1.90
CA ASP A 314 6.41 5.92 1.16
C ASP A 314 6.08 7.10 2.11
N GLY A 315 5.93 8.32 1.60
CA GLY A 315 5.40 9.44 2.37
C GLY A 315 6.33 9.92 3.48
N TRP A 316 7.66 9.82 3.30
CA TRP A 316 8.64 10.15 4.33
C TRP A 316 8.66 11.62 4.76
N ARG A 317 8.14 12.51 3.91
CA ARG A 317 8.02 13.96 4.18
C ARG A 317 7.04 14.22 5.33
N ARG A 318 7.52 14.88 6.38
CA ARG A 318 6.69 15.52 7.39
C ARG A 318 6.19 16.83 6.83
N LYS A 319 4.95 16.85 6.31
CA LYS A 319 4.33 18.07 5.78
C LYS A 319 4.36 19.14 6.87
N LEU A 320 4.79 20.36 6.54
CA LEU A 320 4.96 21.52 7.46
C LEU A 320 6.14 21.51 8.46
N ALA A 321 7.01 20.49 8.51
CA ALA A 321 8.16 20.57 9.43
C ALA A 321 9.26 21.46 8.85
N GLU A 322 9.78 22.38 9.67
CA GLU A 322 11.08 23.02 9.42
C GLU A 322 12.20 21.96 9.37
N ASN A 323 12.03 20.83 10.08
CA ASN A 323 12.95 19.72 10.09
C ASN A 323 12.28 18.37 9.70
N ASN A 324 12.67 17.83 8.54
CA ASN A 324 12.20 16.52 8.07
C ASN A 324 13.01 15.33 8.61
N ASP A 325 14.01 15.60 9.45
CA ASP A 325 14.92 14.59 10.01
C ASP A 325 14.14 13.42 10.58
N ARG A 326 14.62 12.22 10.28
CA ARG A 326 14.21 10.97 10.92
C ARG A 326 15.29 10.53 11.89
N PRO A 327 15.15 10.83 13.20
CA PRO A 327 16.11 10.43 14.21
C PRO A 327 16.36 8.92 14.23
N ARG A 328 17.56 8.53 14.68
CA ARG A 328 17.96 7.12 14.69
C ARG A 328 17.01 6.23 15.49
N ASP A 329 16.53 6.68 16.64
CA ASP A 329 15.62 5.91 17.49
C ASP A 329 14.24 5.68 16.82
N GLU A 330 13.75 6.64 16.03
CA GLU A 330 12.57 6.45 15.18
C GLU A 330 12.80 5.39 14.10
N MET A 331 13.93 5.46 13.42
CA MET A 331 14.27 4.48 12.38
C MET A 331 14.49 3.09 12.98
N LEU A 332 15.08 3.00 14.18
CA LEU A 332 15.25 1.73 14.89
C LEU A 332 13.91 1.08 15.26
N ALA A 333 12.87 1.86 15.55
CA ALA A 333 11.53 1.33 15.79
C ALA A 333 10.99 0.62 14.55
N LEU A 334 11.11 1.23 13.37
CA LEU A 334 10.77 0.58 12.10
C LEU A 334 11.67 -0.64 11.84
N CYS A 335 12.98 -0.52 12.06
CA CYS A 335 13.94 -1.61 11.89
C CYS A 335 13.62 -2.82 12.78
N SER A 336 13.13 -2.59 14.01
CA SER A 336 12.70 -3.66 14.91
C SER A 336 11.61 -4.52 14.29
N PHE A 337 10.72 -3.91 13.49
CA PHE A 337 9.71 -4.62 12.72
C PHE A 337 10.30 -5.29 11.47
N THR A 338 11.06 -4.57 10.64
CA THR A 338 11.56 -5.10 9.36
C THR A 338 12.50 -6.28 9.52
N GLN A 339 13.37 -6.27 10.54
CA GLN A 339 14.26 -7.37 10.90
C GLN A 339 13.51 -8.70 11.06
N HIS A 340 12.37 -8.64 11.73
CA HIS A 340 11.57 -9.81 12.05
C HIS A 340 10.64 -10.18 10.90
N PHE A 341 10.10 -9.19 10.19
CA PHE A 341 9.30 -9.41 8.98
C PHE A 341 10.11 -10.17 7.92
N PHE A 342 11.34 -9.75 7.61
CA PHE A 342 12.20 -10.39 6.61
C PHE A 342 12.98 -11.62 7.12
N SER A 343 12.60 -12.17 8.28
CA SER A 343 13.33 -13.29 8.89
C SER A 343 12.90 -14.67 8.38
N ALA A 344 11.96 -14.74 7.43
CA ALA A 344 11.44 -15.98 6.86
C ALA A 344 12.56 -16.84 6.24
N PRO A 345 12.62 -18.16 6.54
CA PRO A 345 13.73 -19.01 6.11
C PRO A 345 13.64 -19.45 4.64
N ASN A 346 12.45 -19.49 4.05
CA ASN A 346 12.19 -20.02 2.70
C ASN A 346 11.91 -18.90 1.69
N LEU A 347 12.51 -17.72 1.86
CA LEU A 347 12.30 -16.62 0.93
C LEU A 347 12.87 -16.96 -0.45
N GLU A 348 12.02 -16.80 -1.45
CA GLU A 348 12.34 -16.81 -2.88
C GLU A 348 12.42 -15.37 -3.41
N SER A 349 11.60 -14.46 -2.87
CA SER A 349 11.63 -13.05 -3.26
C SER A 349 11.53 -12.08 -2.08
N LEU A 350 12.42 -11.10 -2.05
CA LEU A 350 12.48 -10.03 -1.05
C LEU A 350 12.48 -8.66 -1.73
N TYR A 351 11.49 -7.84 -1.37
CA TYR A 351 11.35 -6.47 -1.89
C TYR A 351 11.25 -5.48 -0.74
N ILE A 352 12.17 -4.51 -0.66
CA ILE A 352 12.14 -3.46 0.36
C ILE A 352 12.39 -2.08 -0.23
N TRP A 353 11.37 -1.23 -0.16
CA TRP A 353 11.35 0.09 -0.81
C TRP A 353 11.03 1.16 0.23
N PHE A 354 11.98 2.03 0.54
CA PHE A 354 11.75 3.22 1.36
C PHE A 354 11.62 4.43 0.45
N VAL A 355 10.55 4.48 -0.35
CA VAL A 355 10.38 5.38 -1.49
C VAL A 355 10.71 6.83 -1.11
N GLU A 356 11.70 7.42 -1.79
CA GLU A 356 12.22 8.77 -1.53
C GLU A 356 12.94 9.01 -0.18
N TYR A 357 13.22 7.98 0.61
CA TYR A 357 14.11 8.06 1.78
C TYR A 357 15.59 8.05 1.37
N PRO A 358 16.46 8.83 2.04
CA PRO A 358 16.12 9.98 2.87
C PRO A 358 15.59 11.14 2.00
N ARG A 359 14.67 11.93 2.57
CA ARG A 359 14.13 13.14 1.91
C ARG A 359 15.08 14.33 2.17
N PHE A 360 14.97 15.36 1.33
CA PHE A 360 15.64 16.67 1.52
C PHE A 360 17.14 16.67 1.82
N TYR A 361 17.87 15.75 1.20
CA TYR A 361 19.33 15.71 1.30
C TYR A 361 19.90 15.27 2.65
N GLU A 362 19.05 14.75 3.53
CA GLU A 362 19.46 14.22 4.84
C GLU A 362 20.34 12.96 4.69
N ILE A 363 21.24 12.75 5.64
CA ILE A 363 22.05 11.52 5.70
C ILE A 363 21.26 10.48 6.51
N PRO A 364 21.06 9.25 6.00
CA PRO A 364 20.36 8.20 6.75
C PRO A 364 21.10 7.85 8.04
N THR A 365 20.34 7.61 9.11
CA THR A 365 20.89 7.31 10.44
C THR A 365 21.00 5.82 10.76
N VAL A 366 20.51 4.98 9.85
CA VAL A 366 20.52 3.51 9.93
C VAL A 366 21.11 2.94 8.66
N SER A 367 21.54 1.68 8.72
CA SER A 367 22.19 0.94 7.65
C SER A 367 21.40 -0.32 7.28
N LEU A 368 21.85 -1.06 6.27
CA LEU A 368 21.11 -2.22 5.78
C LEU A 368 21.08 -3.35 6.82
N VAL A 369 22.13 -3.46 7.64
CA VAL A 369 22.19 -4.42 8.77
C VAL A 369 21.19 -4.08 9.88
N ASP A 370 20.79 -2.83 10.03
CA ASP A 370 19.72 -2.45 10.96
C ASP A 370 18.34 -2.84 10.37
N ILE A 371 18.18 -2.81 9.05
CA ILE A 371 16.88 -3.01 8.37
C ILE A 371 16.58 -4.49 8.08
N LEU A 372 17.60 -5.24 7.62
CA LEU A 372 17.49 -6.66 7.24
C LEU A 372 18.32 -7.54 8.16
N PRO A 373 17.89 -8.79 8.42
CA PRO A 373 18.66 -9.73 9.24
C PRO A 373 19.83 -10.31 8.44
N LEU A 374 20.85 -9.49 8.16
CA LEU A 374 22.06 -9.83 7.38
C LEU A 374 22.98 -10.89 8.04
N GLN A 375 22.55 -11.49 9.14
CA GLN A 375 23.13 -12.67 9.77
C GLN A 375 22.48 -13.97 9.28
N LYS A 376 21.39 -13.89 8.49
CA LYS A 376 20.68 -15.05 7.94
C LYS A 376 21.06 -15.31 6.49
N SER A 377 21.16 -16.59 6.14
CA SER A 377 21.18 -17.06 4.75
C SER A 377 19.75 -17.38 4.29
N TRP A 378 19.41 -17.01 3.05
CA TRP A 378 18.14 -17.35 2.41
C TRP A 378 18.44 -18.28 1.23
N PRO A 379 18.45 -19.61 1.47
CA PRO A 379 18.98 -20.58 0.50
C PRO A 379 18.17 -20.67 -0.80
N GLN A 380 16.97 -20.09 -0.86
CA GLN A 380 16.09 -20.10 -2.02
C GLN A 380 15.90 -18.73 -2.65
N LEU A 381 16.56 -17.68 -2.14
CA LEU A 381 16.31 -16.30 -2.56
C LEU A 381 16.79 -16.08 -3.98
N SER A 382 15.87 -15.97 -4.93
CA SER A 382 16.15 -15.70 -6.34
C SER A 382 16.05 -14.22 -6.69
N ASP A 383 15.09 -13.51 -6.09
CA ASP A 383 14.77 -12.13 -6.44
C ASP A 383 14.98 -11.21 -5.24
N LEU A 384 15.86 -10.23 -5.41
CA LEU A 384 16.21 -9.26 -4.37
C LEU A 384 16.10 -7.84 -4.91
N GLU A 385 15.25 -7.03 -4.28
CA GLU A 385 15.07 -5.63 -4.64
C GLU A 385 15.28 -4.72 -3.44
N LEU A 386 16.36 -3.94 -3.50
CA LEU A 386 16.72 -2.91 -2.54
C LEU A 386 16.50 -1.55 -3.20
N ARG A 387 15.41 -0.86 -2.83
CA ARG A 387 15.13 0.49 -3.32
C ARG A 387 15.19 1.51 -2.20
N TYR A 388 15.93 2.60 -2.41
CA TYR A 388 16.08 3.68 -1.43
C TYR A 388 16.64 3.22 -0.07
N GLN A 389 17.43 2.14 -0.08
CA GLN A 389 17.98 1.57 1.16
C GLN A 389 19.31 2.25 1.50
N PRO A 390 19.53 2.66 2.77
CA PRO A 390 20.86 3.00 3.23
C PRO A 390 21.68 1.72 3.44
N ALA A 391 22.93 1.72 3.00
CA ALA A 391 23.82 0.59 3.15
C ALA A 391 25.26 1.04 3.39
N ALA A 392 25.96 0.39 4.31
CA ALA A 392 27.42 0.44 4.34
C ALA A 392 28.01 -0.52 3.30
N LEU A 393 29.24 -0.28 2.86
CA LEU A 393 29.95 -1.20 1.96
C LEU A 393 30.10 -2.59 2.58
N SER A 394 30.30 -2.66 3.90
CA SER A 394 30.33 -3.93 4.66
C SER A 394 29.02 -4.71 4.57
N ASP A 395 27.87 -4.01 4.53
CA ASP A 395 26.57 -4.64 4.45
C ASP A 395 26.37 -5.31 3.10
N LEU A 396 26.76 -4.62 2.02
CA LEU A 396 26.72 -5.16 0.66
C LEU A 396 27.62 -6.39 0.52
N ARG A 397 28.84 -6.34 1.07
CA ARG A 397 29.76 -7.49 1.08
C ARG A 397 29.17 -8.68 1.85
N THR A 398 28.51 -8.42 2.97
CA THR A 398 27.86 -9.45 3.80
C THR A 398 26.66 -10.07 3.08
N LEU A 399 25.86 -9.24 2.42
CA LEU A 399 24.74 -9.68 1.60
C LEU A 399 25.21 -10.59 0.45
N VAL A 400 26.24 -10.18 -0.26
CA VAL A 400 26.84 -10.97 -1.35
C VAL A 400 27.46 -12.25 -0.84
N SER A 401 28.15 -12.23 0.31
CA SER A 401 28.78 -13.46 0.85
C SER A 401 27.74 -14.51 1.25
N LEU A 402 26.58 -14.07 1.76
CA LEU A 402 25.51 -14.98 2.20
C LEU A 402 24.56 -15.41 1.10
N GLN A 403 24.31 -14.57 0.09
CA GLN A 403 23.30 -14.79 -0.95
C GLN A 403 23.90 -14.88 -2.37
N GLY A 404 25.23 -14.88 -2.48
CA GLY A 404 25.96 -14.81 -3.74
C GLY A 404 25.58 -15.90 -4.74
N ASN A 405 25.25 -17.10 -4.24
CA ASN A 405 24.95 -18.27 -5.06
C ASN A 405 23.45 -18.50 -5.30
N THR A 406 22.57 -17.72 -4.66
CA THR A 406 21.11 -17.92 -4.73
C THR A 406 20.43 -16.86 -5.58
N VAL A 407 20.86 -15.59 -5.43
CA VAL A 407 20.21 -14.45 -6.10
C VAL A 407 20.50 -14.48 -7.61
N LYS A 408 19.40 -14.51 -8.39
CA LYS A 408 19.40 -14.48 -9.86
C LYS A 408 19.02 -13.12 -10.41
N SER A 409 18.18 -12.38 -9.70
CA SER A 409 17.69 -11.07 -10.07
C SER A 409 17.96 -10.09 -8.93
N PHE A 410 18.78 -9.07 -9.20
CA PHE A 410 19.13 -8.06 -8.21
C PHE A 410 18.82 -6.65 -8.73
N ASN A 411 17.90 -5.96 -8.06
CA ASN A 411 17.58 -4.57 -8.36
C ASN A 411 18.01 -3.67 -7.19
N CYS A 412 18.90 -2.74 -7.49
CA CYS A 412 19.54 -1.82 -6.55
C CYS A 412 19.34 -0.40 -7.07
N GLU A 413 18.27 0.26 -6.63
CA GLU A 413 17.92 1.59 -7.14
C GLU A 413 17.80 2.60 -6.00
N CYS A 414 18.35 3.79 -6.21
CA CYS A 414 18.36 4.86 -5.21
C CYS A 414 19.02 4.46 -3.87
N VAL A 415 19.86 3.42 -3.85
CA VAL A 415 20.58 3.00 -2.64
C VAL A 415 21.55 4.10 -2.21
N TRP A 416 21.61 4.35 -0.91
CA TRP A 416 22.48 5.35 -0.31
C TRP A 416 23.67 4.69 0.35
N LEU A 417 24.86 4.87 -0.23
CA LEU A 417 26.09 4.33 0.33
C LEU A 417 26.60 5.24 1.47
N LEU A 418 26.59 4.71 2.69
CA LEU A 418 26.99 5.43 3.91
C LEU A 418 28.50 5.57 4.05
N ASN A 419 29.26 4.61 3.52
CA ASN A 419 30.72 4.59 3.56
C ASN A 419 31.30 3.76 2.39
N GLY A 420 32.58 3.97 2.10
CA GLY A 420 33.23 3.39 0.92
C GLY A 420 32.84 4.10 -0.37
N SER A 421 33.35 3.58 -1.48
CA SER A 421 33.13 4.14 -2.82
C SER A 421 32.20 3.26 -3.64
N TRP A 422 31.55 3.83 -4.66
CA TRP A 422 30.69 3.04 -5.54
C TRP A 422 31.45 2.09 -6.46
N ASP A 423 32.71 2.36 -6.81
CA ASP A 423 33.51 1.40 -7.56
C ASP A 423 33.79 0.15 -6.72
N GLU A 424 34.03 0.30 -5.41
CA GLU A 424 34.11 -0.83 -4.47
C GLU A 424 32.76 -1.51 -4.25
N ALA A 425 31.65 -0.76 -4.25
CA ALA A 425 30.32 -1.30 -4.08
C ALA A 425 29.91 -2.19 -5.27
N ILE A 426 30.15 -1.75 -6.50
CA ILE A 426 29.85 -2.57 -7.68
C ILE A 426 30.81 -3.76 -7.81
N GLU A 427 32.07 -3.63 -7.38
CA GLU A 427 33.00 -4.76 -7.24
C GLU A 427 32.47 -5.78 -6.21
N ALA A 428 31.95 -5.32 -5.08
CA ALA A 428 31.31 -6.21 -4.12
C ALA A 428 30.08 -6.92 -4.74
N MET A 429 29.20 -6.19 -5.44
CA MET A 429 28.03 -6.75 -6.11
C MET A 429 28.39 -7.75 -7.22
N ARG A 430 29.52 -7.57 -7.91
CA ARG A 430 30.05 -8.53 -8.89
C ARG A 430 30.32 -9.92 -8.27
N GLY A 431 30.42 -10.00 -6.94
CA GLY A 431 30.52 -11.25 -6.20
C GLY A 431 29.26 -12.14 -6.24
N PHE A 432 28.11 -11.65 -6.73
CA PHE A 432 26.97 -12.54 -7.00
C PHE A 432 27.34 -13.55 -8.11
N GLY A 433 27.43 -14.82 -7.73
CA GLY A 433 27.84 -15.92 -8.61
C GLY A 433 26.74 -16.39 -9.57
N SER A 434 25.48 -16.33 -9.14
CA SER A 434 24.32 -16.87 -9.89
C SER A 434 23.48 -15.79 -10.58
N LEU A 435 23.99 -14.56 -10.68
CA LEU A 435 23.22 -13.42 -11.16
C LEU A 435 22.95 -13.50 -12.67
N GLU A 436 21.68 -13.44 -13.05
CA GLU A 436 21.20 -13.45 -14.43
C GLU A 436 20.69 -12.06 -14.87
N LYS A 437 20.16 -11.29 -13.92
CA LYS A 437 19.61 -9.94 -14.14
C LYS A 437 20.07 -8.99 -13.06
N VAL A 438 20.50 -7.81 -13.46
CA VAL A 438 20.86 -6.73 -12.55
C VAL A 438 20.34 -5.40 -13.03
N SER A 439 19.96 -4.53 -12.10
CA SER A 439 19.66 -3.13 -12.35
C SER A 439 20.28 -2.31 -11.23
N VAL A 440 21.22 -1.42 -11.57
CA VAL A 440 21.78 -0.43 -10.64
C VAL A 440 21.46 0.96 -11.15
N LYS A 441 20.63 1.72 -10.43
CA LYS A 441 20.15 3.04 -10.88
C LYS A 441 20.20 4.08 -9.77
N TYR A 442 20.51 5.32 -10.14
CA TYR A 442 20.50 6.48 -9.24
C TYR A 442 21.26 6.27 -7.91
N PRO A 443 22.52 5.82 -7.92
CA PRO A 443 23.30 5.65 -6.69
C PRO A 443 23.44 6.97 -5.93
N ARG A 444 23.38 6.90 -4.59
CA ARG A 444 23.49 8.06 -3.69
C ARG A 444 24.60 7.85 -2.66
N GLY A 445 24.95 8.94 -1.97
CA GLY A 445 26.05 8.97 -1.00
C GLY A 445 27.42 9.17 -1.64
N GLU A 446 28.42 9.45 -0.80
CA GLU A 446 29.81 9.78 -1.20
C GLU A 446 29.84 10.87 -2.31
N ARG A 447 30.52 10.65 -3.44
CA ARG A 447 30.71 11.61 -4.54
C ARG A 447 29.44 11.91 -5.32
N TYR A 448 28.42 11.06 -5.21
CA TYR A 448 27.14 11.26 -5.88
C TYR A 448 26.19 12.10 -5.03
N GLY A 449 26.53 12.36 -3.76
CA GLY A 449 25.76 13.21 -2.87
C GLY A 449 24.32 12.73 -2.73
N SER A 450 23.41 13.68 -2.58
CA SER A 450 22.03 13.44 -2.15
C SER A 450 20.97 13.86 -3.19
N GLY A 451 21.44 14.31 -4.36
CA GLY A 451 20.65 14.85 -5.47
C GLY A 451 19.48 13.98 -5.94
N ARG A 452 18.34 14.59 -6.26
CA ARG A 452 17.31 14.01 -7.15
C ARG A 452 17.66 14.10 -8.63
N GLY A 453 18.80 14.71 -8.96
CA GLY A 453 19.25 14.83 -10.34
C GLY A 453 19.55 13.45 -10.91
N LEU A 454 19.09 13.19 -12.14
CA LEU A 454 19.74 12.23 -13.02
C LEU A 454 21.25 12.43 -12.85
N HIS A 455 21.96 11.49 -12.22
CA HIS A 455 23.41 11.58 -12.11
C HIS A 455 23.97 11.38 -13.52
N ILE A 456 24.01 12.48 -14.29
CA ILE A 456 24.59 12.58 -15.61
C ILE A 456 26.03 12.06 -15.49
N GLY A 457 26.32 10.91 -16.10
CA GLY A 457 27.67 10.37 -16.16
C GLY A 457 27.88 8.97 -15.56
N ILE A 458 26.87 8.34 -14.96
CA ILE A 458 26.98 6.92 -14.61
C ILE A 458 26.56 6.07 -15.80
N PRO A 459 27.45 5.23 -16.35
CA PRO A 459 27.09 4.36 -17.45
C PRO A 459 26.35 3.13 -16.90
N TYR A 460 25.05 3.27 -16.64
CA TYR A 460 24.24 2.24 -15.97
C TYR A 460 24.31 0.87 -16.67
N ASP A 461 24.27 0.86 -18.00
CA ASP A 461 24.37 -0.39 -18.77
C ASP A 461 25.75 -1.04 -18.63
N GLU A 462 26.83 -0.25 -18.66
CA GLU A 462 28.19 -0.75 -18.48
C GLU A 462 28.42 -1.26 -17.05
N VAL A 463 27.85 -0.59 -16.04
CA VAL A 463 27.84 -1.06 -14.65
C VAL A 463 27.13 -2.40 -14.54
N CYS A 464 25.97 -2.55 -15.17
CA CYS A 464 25.23 -3.81 -15.20
C CYS A 464 26.03 -4.91 -15.90
N CYS A 465 26.61 -4.64 -17.07
CA CYS A 465 27.49 -5.56 -17.79
C CYS A 465 28.70 -5.99 -16.95
N TYR A 466 29.31 -5.04 -16.22
CA TYR A 466 30.41 -5.32 -15.32
C TYR A 466 29.98 -6.20 -14.13
N ILE A 467 28.84 -5.94 -13.48
CA ILE A 467 28.37 -6.80 -12.39
C ILE A 467 28.03 -8.21 -12.90
N LEU A 468 27.46 -8.33 -14.11
CA LEU A 468 27.17 -9.61 -14.77
C LEU A 468 28.40 -10.31 -15.35
N LYS A 469 29.62 -9.78 -15.14
CA LYS A 469 30.88 -10.36 -15.64
C LYS A 469 30.95 -10.46 -17.17
N GLN A 470 30.23 -9.59 -17.88
CA GLN A 470 30.28 -9.47 -19.34
C GLN A 470 31.46 -8.61 -19.82
N THR A 471 32.02 -7.80 -18.92
CA THR A 471 33.26 -7.03 -19.09
C THR A 471 34.08 -7.13 -17.81
N ASP A 472 35.40 -7.07 -17.90
CA ASP A 472 36.31 -7.03 -16.74
C ASP A 472 36.71 -5.60 -16.35
N VAL A 473 36.39 -4.62 -17.18
CA VAL A 473 36.69 -3.21 -16.92
C VAL A 473 35.63 -2.63 -16.01
N ASN A 474 36.03 -2.17 -14.82
CA ASN A 474 35.17 -1.44 -13.91
C ASN A 474 34.92 -0.04 -14.48
N PRO A 475 33.68 0.31 -14.86
CA PRO A 475 33.40 1.56 -15.57
C PRO A 475 33.41 2.80 -14.66
N LEU A 476 33.62 2.62 -13.36
CA LEU A 476 33.69 3.69 -12.36
C LEU A 476 35.11 4.02 -11.90
N ARG A 477 36.12 3.36 -12.48
CA ARG A 477 37.55 3.52 -12.20
C ARG A 477 38.33 4.19 -13.31
#